data_AF-A0A2V6F511-F1
#
_entry.id   AF-A0A2V6F511-F1
#
_cell.length_a   1.000
_cell.length_b   1.000
_cell.length_c   1.000
_cell.angle_alpha   90.00
_cell.angle_beta   90.00
_cell.angle_gamma   90.00
#
_symmetry.space_group_name_H-M   'P 1'
#
loop_
_entity.id
_entity.type
_entity.pdbx_description
1 polymer ?
#
loop_
_entity_poly.entity_id
_entity_poly.type
_entity_poly.pdbx_seq_one_letter_code
_entity_poly.pdbx_strand_id
1 'polypeptide(L)'
;MKYGATPEQEALKFVTLNPAKQLRIDPWVGSLEPGKEADFVIWSKSPLDSTTVCLQTWIEGRKFFDREGEAGRSEALEKERTALLDKAKRLQLVGGSSEGGEKEKEKFFELPLEHGYDNQDRHCVEEE
;
A
#
# COMPACT_ATOMS: atom_id res chain seq x y z
N MET A 1 15.54 22.40 -9.23
CA MET A 1 16.33 22.03 -8.01
C MET A 1 16.89 23.24 -7.27
N LYS A 2 16.57 23.42 -5.98
CA LYS A 2 17.07 24.53 -5.14
C LYS A 2 18.43 24.26 -4.50
N TYR A 3 18.82 22.99 -4.34
CA TYR A 3 20.04 22.55 -3.67
C TYR A 3 20.67 21.34 -4.39
N GLY A 4 21.97 21.12 -4.20
CA GLY A 4 22.67 19.89 -4.60
C GLY A 4 23.31 19.87 -6.01
N ALA A 5 23.04 20.87 -6.86
CA ALA A 5 23.57 20.96 -8.24
C ALA A 5 23.33 19.71 -9.11
N THR A 6 22.37 18.87 -8.72
CA THR A 6 22.04 17.62 -9.40
C THR A 6 20.87 17.83 -10.37
N PRO A 7 20.90 17.28 -11.59
CA PRO A 7 19.74 17.27 -12.47
C PRO A 7 18.55 16.55 -11.83
N GLU A 8 17.33 17.00 -12.11
CA GLU A 8 16.12 16.46 -11.44
C GLU A 8 15.93 14.96 -11.68
N GLN A 9 16.25 14.48 -12.87
CA GLN A 9 16.20 13.06 -13.22
C GLN A 9 17.18 12.23 -12.36
N GLU A 10 18.37 12.76 -12.08
CA GLU A 10 19.39 12.04 -11.32
C GLU A 10 19.04 12.01 -9.84
N ALA A 11 18.46 13.10 -9.32
CA ALA A 11 17.94 13.12 -7.96
C ALA A 11 16.76 12.17 -7.79
N LEU A 12 15.87 12.03 -8.78
CA LEU A 12 14.76 11.09 -8.70
C LEU A 12 15.25 9.64 -8.62
N LYS A 13 16.35 9.29 -9.33
CA LYS A 13 16.97 7.97 -9.23
C LYS A 13 17.45 7.63 -7.81
N PHE A 14 17.76 8.61 -6.96
CA PHE A 14 18.18 8.38 -5.58
C PHE A 14 17.09 7.73 -4.72
N VAL A 15 15.82 7.94 -5.08
CA VAL A 15 14.67 7.38 -4.35
C VAL A 15 13.94 6.28 -5.13
N THR A 16 14.33 5.99 -6.37
CA THR A 16 13.72 4.94 -7.21
C THR A 16 14.74 3.88 -7.65
N LEU A 17 15.49 4.17 -8.71
CA LEU A 17 16.34 3.19 -9.39
C LEU A 17 17.56 2.76 -8.56
N ASN A 18 18.18 3.68 -7.82
CA ASN A 18 19.39 3.36 -7.07
C ASN A 18 19.13 2.43 -5.88
N PRO A 19 18.07 2.65 -5.05
CA PRO A 19 17.65 1.67 -4.06
C PRO A 19 17.31 0.31 -4.69
N ALA A 20 16.60 0.29 -5.83
CA ALA A 20 16.27 -0.95 -6.54
C ALA A 20 17.55 -1.73 -6.94
N LYS A 21 18.56 -1.05 -7.46
CA LYS A 21 19.87 -1.64 -7.77
C LYS A 21 20.60 -2.15 -6.54
N GLN A 22 20.57 -1.41 -5.43
CA GLN A 22 21.21 -1.82 -4.17
C GLN A 22 20.59 -3.12 -3.63
N LEU A 23 19.28 -3.27 -3.77
CA LEU A 23 18.53 -4.46 -3.38
C LEU A 23 18.52 -5.56 -4.47
N ARG A 24 19.12 -5.30 -5.64
CA ARG A 24 19.14 -6.21 -6.80
C ARG A 24 17.74 -6.58 -7.31
N ILE A 25 16.79 -5.66 -7.16
CA ILE A 25 15.42 -5.77 -7.64
C ILE A 25 15.14 -4.85 -8.85
N ASP A 26 16.18 -4.19 -9.37
CA ASP A 26 16.08 -3.34 -10.55
C ASP A 26 15.65 -4.02 -11.87
N PRO A 27 15.72 -5.37 -12.04
CA PRO A 27 15.08 -6.02 -13.16
C PRO A 27 13.55 -5.90 -13.14
N TRP A 28 12.94 -5.70 -11.97
CA TRP A 28 11.49 -5.67 -11.78
C TRP A 28 10.96 -4.27 -11.51
N VAL A 29 11.66 -3.46 -10.71
CA VAL A 29 11.16 -2.15 -10.24
C VAL A 29 12.19 -1.02 -10.36
N GLY A 30 11.76 0.21 -10.09
CA GLY A 30 12.64 1.39 -9.97
C GLY A 30 12.85 2.18 -11.27
N SER A 31 12.36 1.69 -12.41
CA SER A 31 12.23 2.47 -13.66
C SER A 31 10.99 2.07 -14.44
N LEU A 32 10.52 2.96 -15.31
CA LEU A 32 9.40 2.72 -16.21
C LEU A 32 9.89 2.25 -17.58
N GLU A 33 10.06 0.94 -17.71
CA GLU A 33 10.55 0.29 -18.92
C GLU A 33 9.68 -0.94 -19.25
N PRO A 34 9.49 -1.29 -20.53
CA PRO A 34 8.76 -2.50 -20.90
C PRO A 34 9.38 -3.75 -20.27
N GLY A 35 8.53 -4.64 -19.73
CA GLY A 35 8.95 -5.86 -19.06
C GLY A 35 9.16 -5.74 -17.55
N LYS A 36 9.03 -4.53 -16.98
CA LYS A 36 9.04 -4.28 -15.54
C LYS A 36 7.63 -4.23 -14.95
N GLU A 37 7.56 -4.30 -13.62
CA GLU A 37 6.33 -4.12 -12.87
C GLU A 37 5.84 -2.67 -13.01
N ALA A 38 4.52 -2.51 -13.11
CA ALA A 38 3.88 -1.23 -13.31
C ALA A 38 3.66 -0.50 -11.97
N ASP A 39 4.76 -0.20 -11.28
CA ASP A 39 4.82 0.51 -10.02
C ASP A 39 5.11 1.99 -10.25
N PHE A 40 4.10 2.84 -10.10
CA PHE A 40 4.25 4.28 -10.33
C PHE A 40 3.27 5.12 -9.52
N VAL A 41 3.57 6.41 -9.45
CA VAL A 41 2.79 7.39 -8.71
C VAL A 41 2.48 8.58 -9.61
N ILE A 42 1.24 9.03 -9.57
CA ILE A 42 0.78 10.23 -10.27
C ILE A 42 0.77 11.39 -9.27
N TRP A 43 1.51 12.43 -9.60
CA TRP A 43 1.66 13.63 -8.78
C TRP A 43 0.96 14.82 -9.45
N SER A 44 0.52 15.80 -8.66
CA SER A 44 -0.08 17.03 -9.20
C SER A 44 0.91 17.93 -9.94
N LYS A 45 2.19 17.85 -9.56
CA LYS A 45 3.33 18.58 -10.13
C LYS A 45 4.58 17.70 -10.07
N SER A 46 5.76 18.28 -10.30
CA SER A 46 7.04 17.58 -10.11
C SER A 46 7.09 16.90 -8.73
N PRO A 47 7.50 15.62 -8.63
CA PRO A 47 7.59 14.90 -7.35
C PRO A 47 8.66 15.46 -6.42
N LEU A 48 9.56 16.32 -6.92
CA LEU A 48 10.62 16.95 -6.13
C LEU A 48 10.25 18.36 -5.63
N ASP A 49 9.03 18.82 -5.92
CA ASP A 49 8.47 20.06 -5.40
C ASP A 49 7.81 19.82 -4.03
N SER A 50 8.15 20.62 -3.02
CA SER A 50 7.58 20.51 -1.67
C SER A 50 6.07 20.77 -1.60
N THR A 51 5.49 21.41 -2.61
CA THR A 51 4.06 21.70 -2.69
C THR A 51 3.28 20.64 -3.48
N THR A 52 3.96 19.64 -4.02
CA THR A 52 3.33 18.56 -4.75
C THR A 52 2.55 17.64 -3.82
N VAL A 53 1.54 16.99 -4.38
CA VAL A 53 0.67 16.06 -3.65
C VAL A 53 0.48 14.81 -4.50
N CYS A 54 0.48 13.65 -3.84
CA CYS A 54 0.20 12.38 -4.48
C CYS A 54 -1.29 12.34 -4.85
N LEU A 55 -1.59 12.13 -6.12
CA LEU A 55 -2.96 11.96 -6.61
C LEU A 55 -3.34 10.49 -6.63
N GLN A 56 -2.46 9.63 -7.15
CA GLN A 56 -2.72 8.21 -7.28
C GLN A 56 -1.43 7.39 -7.12
N THR A 57 -1.56 6.20 -6.53
CA THR A 57 -0.48 5.20 -6.45
C THR A 57 -0.94 3.92 -7.13
N TRP A 58 -0.08 3.41 -8.00
CA TRP A 58 -0.29 2.18 -8.75
C TRP A 58 0.80 1.17 -8.38
N ILE A 59 0.37 -0.05 -8.09
CA ILE A 59 1.23 -1.17 -7.69
C ILE A 59 0.84 -2.35 -8.58
N GLU A 60 1.80 -2.94 -9.28
CA GLU A 60 1.59 -4.03 -10.24
C GLU A 60 0.49 -3.71 -11.27
N GLY A 61 0.35 -2.43 -11.67
CA GLY A 61 -0.69 -1.98 -12.60
C GLY A 61 -2.09 -1.86 -12.00
N ARG A 62 -2.27 -2.09 -10.69
CA ARG A 62 -3.53 -1.87 -9.98
C ARG A 62 -3.51 -0.55 -9.22
N LYS A 63 -4.59 0.23 -9.31
CA LYS A 63 -4.74 1.49 -8.58
C LYS A 63 -5.00 1.21 -7.10
N PHE A 64 -4.01 1.46 -6.25
CA PHE A 64 -4.08 1.18 -4.82
C PHE A 64 -4.50 2.40 -4.00
N PHE A 65 -4.07 3.58 -4.43
CA PHE A 65 -4.45 4.86 -3.84
C PHE A 65 -5.04 5.77 -4.90
N ASP A 66 -6.15 6.39 -4.55
CA ASP A 66 -6.75 7.50 -5.27
C ASP A 66 -7.19 8.56 -4.27
N ARG A 67 -6.77 9.80 -4.48
CA ARG A 67 -7.10 10.91 -3.59
C ARG A 67 -8.56 11.36 -3.73
N GLU A 68 -9.15 11.23 -4.92
CA GLU A 68 -10.57 11.58 -5.11
C GLU A 68 -11.50 10.60 -4.38
N GLY A 69 -11.11 9.32 -4.32
CA GLY A 69 -11.85 8.26 -3.63
C GLY A 69 -11.48 8.09 -2.14
N GLU A 70 -10.65 8.96 -1.56
CA GLU A 70 -10.11 8.79 -0.21
C GLU A 70 -11.17 8.95 0.89
N ALA A 71 -12.12 9.88 0.70
CA ALA A 71 -13.15 10.17 1.71
C ALA A 71 -14.01 8.94 2.06
N GLY A 72 -14.40 8.13 1.07
CA GLY A 72 -15.14 6.90 1.33
C GLY A 72 -14.30 5.83 2.02
N ARG A 73 -12.99 5.77 1.72
CA ARG A 73 -12.07 4.77 2.26
C ARG A 73 -11.77 5.02 3.74
N SER A 74 -11.54 6.27 4.12
CA SER A 74 -11.26 6.63 5.52
C SER A 74 -12.47 6.36 6.41
N GLU A 75 -13.69 6.65 5.95
CA GLU A 75 -14.92 6.32 6.69
C GLU A 75 -15.12 4.81 6.87
N ALA A 76 -14.84 4.01 5.84
CA ALA A 76 -14.93 2.55 5.92
C ALA A 76 -13.90 1.98 6.90
N LEU A 77 -12.64 2.43 6.82
CA LEU A 77 -11.57 2.00 7.71
C LEU A 77 -11.83 2.40 9.16
N GLU A 78 -12.39 3.58 9.43
CA GLU A 78 -12.76 3.98 10.80
C GLU A 78 -13.90 3.13 11.36
N LYS A 79 -14.89 2.77 10.53
CA LYS A 79 -15.97 1.84 10.93
C LYS A 79 -15.42 0.45 11.25
N GLU A 80 -14.54 -0.07 10.40
CA GLU A 80 -13.89 -1.36 10.64
C GLU A 80 -13.02 -1.33 11.89
N ARG A 81 -12.18 -0.29 12.04
CA ARG A 81 -11.32 -0.08 13.20
C ARG A 81 -12.14 -0.03 14.49
N THR A 82 -13.23 0.73 14.53
CA THR A 82 -14.08 0.82 15.71
C THR A 82 -14.76 -0.51 16.04
N ALA A 83 -15.26 -1.23 15.03
CA ALA A 83 -15.82 -2.57 15.21
C ALA A 83 -14.80 -3.58 15.76
N LEU A 84 -13.56 -3.55 15.26
CA LEU A 84 -12.46 -4.39 15.75
C LEU A 84 -12.08 -4.05 17.19
N LEU A 85 -12.04 -2.77 17.56
CA LEU A 85 -11.78 -2.34 18.94
C LEU A 85 -12.87 -2.82 19.90
N ASP A 86 -14.14 -2.77 19.50
CA ASP A 86 -15.25 -3.26 20.33
C ASP A 86 -15.24 -4.78 20.46
N LYS A 87 -14.89 -5.50 19.38
CA LYS A 87 -14.66 -6.95 19.41
C LYS A 87 -13.50 -7.31 20.35
N ALA A 88 -12.37 -6.58 20.27
CA ALA A 88 -11.21 -6.80 21.13
C ALA A 88 -11.53 -6.57 22.61
N LYS A 89 -12.26 -5.48 22.94
CA LYS A 89 -12.73 -5.21 24.31
C LYS A 89 -13.64 -6.32 24.83
N ARG A 90 -14.56 -6.83 23.98
CA ARG A 90 -15.47 -7.92 24.34
C ARG A 90 -14.73 -9.22 24.59
N LEU A 91 -13.74 -9.55 23.77
CA LEU A 91 -12.89 -10.74 23.95
C LEU A 91 -12.05 -10.65 25.23
N GLN A 92 -11.51 -9.47 25.57
CA GLN A 92 -10.81 -9.25 26.84
C GLN A 92 -11.71 -9.43 28.07
N LEU A 93 -13.01 -9.14 27.96
CA LEU A 93 -13.98 -9.32 29.04
C LEU A 93 -14.44 -10.78 29.21
N VAL A 94 -14.27 -11.62 28.18
CA VAL A 94 -14.78 -13.02 28.14
C VAL A 94 -13.69 -14.06 28.43
N GLY A 95 -12.40 -13.72 28.35
CA GLY A 95 -11.31 -14.69 28.54
C GLY A 95 -10.11 -14.13 29.31
N GLY A 96 -9.95 -14.61 30.54
CA GLY A 96 -8.66 -14.63 31.22
C GLY A 96 -7.63 -15.47 30.44
N SER A 97 -6.36 -15.29 30.78
CA SER A 97 -5.18 -15.96 30.23
C SER A 97 -5.45 -17.35 29.63
N SER A 98 -5.45 -17.45 28.30
CA SER A 98 -5.38 -18.71 27.58
C SER A 98 -4.25 -18.58 26.56
N GLU A 99 -3.18 -19.34 26.75
CA GLU A 99 -2.09 -19.46 25.78
C GLU A 99 -2.65 -20.03 24.47
N GLY A 100 -2.96 -19.15 23.52
CA GLY A 100 -3.46 -19.53 22.18
C GLY A 100 -2.41 -20.33 21.41
N GLY A 101 -2.83 -21.49 20.90
CA GLY A 101 -1.96 -22.43 20.20
C GLY A 101 -1.38 -21.86 18.91
N GLU A 102 -0.24 -22.40 18.49
CA GLU A 102 0.57 -21.92 17.35
C GLU A 102 -0.24 -21.74 16.06
N LYS A 103 -1.24 -22.59 15.82
CA LYS A 103 -2.17 -22.51 14.68
C LYS A 103 -3.15 -21.33 14.72
N GLU A 104 -3.52 -20.84 15.91
CA GLU A 104 -4.36 -19.63 16.03
C GLU A 104 -3.53 -18.37 15.76
N LYS A 105 -2.24 -18.40 16.10
CA LYS A 105 -1.30 -17.34 15.75
C LYS A 105 -1.05 -17.31 14.25
N GLU A 106 -0.85 -18.46 13.60
CA GLU A 106 -0.72 -18.55 12.14
C GLU A 106 -1.94 -17.99 11.40
N LYS A 107 -3.16 -18.40 11.77
CA LYS A 107 -4.39 -17.84 11.19
C LYS A 107 -4.54 -16.34 11.45
N PHE A 108 -4.08 -15.85 12.59
CA PHE A 108 -4.05 -14.42 12.88
C PHE A 108 -3.04 -13.66 12.00
N PHE A 109 -1.97 -14.29 11.51
CA PHE A 109 -1.05 -13.65 10.56
C PHE A 109 -1.52 -13.78 9.10
N GLU A 110 -2.23 -14.86 8.76
CA GLU A 110 -2.81 -15.06 7.42
C GLU A 110 -4.00 -14.11 7.16
N LEU A 111 -4.92 -13.93 8.11
CA LEU A 111 -6.10 -13.08 7.92
C LEU A 111 -5.78 -11.60 7.59
N PRO A 112 -4.82 -10.92 8.26
CA PRO A 112 -4.41 -9.56 7.93
C PRO A 112 -3.70 -9.46 6.58
N LEU A 113 -3.02 -10.52 6.14
CA LEU A 113 -2.41 -10.59 4.82
C LEU A 113 -3.48 -10.74 3.73
N GLU A 114 -4.55 -11.48 3.99
CA GLU A 114 -5.70 -11.60 3.09
C GLU A 114 -6.57 -10.33 3.06
N HIS A 115 -6.84 -9.70 4.22
CA HIS A 115 -7.70 -8.50 4.29
C HIS A 115 -6.98 -7.20 3.88
N GLY A 116 -5.65 -7.18 3.88
CA GLY A 116 -4.88 -6.06 3.30
C GLY A 116 -4.84 -6.06 1.77
N TYR A 117 -5.25 -7.16 1.13
CA TYR A 117 -5.09 -7.39 -0.32
C TYR A 117 -6.38 -7.29 -1.15
N ASP A 118 -7.57 -7.41 -0.56
CA ASP A 118 -8.84 -7.41 -1.32
C ASP A 118 -9.42 -5.99 -1.51
N ASN A 119 -8.59 -5.08 -2.02
CA ASN A 119 -8.99 -3.75 -2.50
C ASN A 119 -9.83 -3.84 -3.80
N GLN A 120 -10.76 -4.80 -3.87
CA GLN A 120 -11.72 -5.03 -4.95
C GLN A 120 -13.11 -5.28 -4.34
N ASP A 121 -14.08 -4.41 -4.69
CA ASP A 121 -15.46 -4.87 -4.80
C ASP A 121 -15.45 -6.05 -5.77
N ARG A 122 -15.70 -7.27 -5.27
CA ARG A 122 -15.88 -8.45 -6.12
C ARG A 122 -17.22 -8.32 -6.85
N HIS A 123 -17.25 -7.54 -7.92
CA HIS A 123 -18.31 -7.60 -8.92
C HIS A 123 -17.69 -7.95 -10.29
N CYS A 124 -18.17 -9.08 -10.83
CA CYS A 124 -17.98 -9.62 -12.19
C CYS A 124 -16.66 -10.33 -12.54
N VAL A 125 -16.68 -11.67 -12.41
CA VAL A 125 -16.85 -12.54 -13.58
C VAL A 125 -17.66 -13.77 -13.15
N GLU A 126 -18.93 -13.83 -13.57
CA GLU A 126 -19.54 -15.13 -13.82
C GLU A 126 -18.86 -15.63 -15.09
N GLU A 127 -18.09 -16.72 -14.99
CA GLU A 127 -17.61 -17.47 -16.15
C GLU A 127 -18.60 -18.62 -16.39
N GLU A 128 -19.41 -18.47 -17.46
CA GLU A 128 -19.76 -19.56 -18.36
C GLU A 128 -18.58 -19.84 -19.32
#